data_AF-A0A9P4VQ04-F1
#
_entry.id   AF-A0A9P4VQ04-F1
#
_cell.length_a   1.000
_cell.length_b   1.000
_cell.length_c   1.000
_cell.angle_alpha   90.00
_cell.angle_beta   90.00
_cell.angle_gamma   90.00
#
_symmetry.space_group_name_H-M   'P 1'
#
loop_
_entity.id
_entity.type
_entity.pdbx_description
1 polymer ?
#
loop_
_entity_poly.entity_id
_entity_poly.type
_entity_poly.pdbx_seq_one_letter_code
_entity_poly.pdbx_strand_id
1 'polypeptide(L)'
;MPNYQFPLLDSHIHLWPPEAADSRSHEWMVPGGPLTKEYSISHYVEASAPYFSTASEHYTPSSPSQSSATTERRSHASSSEDSFKGTFEQSQHPAHGFIYIETDRTRPDFTSIASDYIHALSELEFLRRIVEGRPSEEDTFLPHHRKLLKGIVAFAPMIEWKRLDAYLKKAEEVAGAETWALVRGFRFLLQEMNSDHEMIRSALRDAFWGSLQLLGKKGYSFDVGVDAKRAGVWQVEFAVEMVEKTWQGVPRRERTAFIFGKSRCA
;
A
#
# COMPACT_ATOMS: atom_id res chain seq x y z
N MET A 1 -2.87 36.46 -8.46
CA MET A 1 -2.83 35.09 -9.01
C MET A 1 -4.09 34.38 -8.53
N PRO A 2 -4.88 33.71 -9.38
CA PRO A 2 -5.98 32.90 -8.89
C PRO A 2 -5.45 31.77 -8.00
N ASN A 3 -6.09 31.56 -6.84
CA ASN A 3 -5.82 30.42 -5.96
C ASN A 3 -6.26 29.13 -6.66
N TYR A 4 -5.34 28.47 -7.36
CA TYR A 4 -5.59 27.15 -7.92
C TYR A 4 -5.53 26.11 -6.82
N GLN A 5 -6.68 25.54 -6.48
CA GLN A 5 -6.78 24.40 -5.59
C GLN A 5 -6.55 23.12 -6.40
N PHE A 6 -5.34 22.57 -6.35
CA PHE A 6 -5.05 21.27 -6.94
C PHE A 6 -5.40 20.13 -5.98
N PRO A 7 -6.05 19.06 -6.44
CA PRO A 7 -6.25 17.85 -5.65
C PRO A 7 -4.90 17.16 -5.41
N LEU A 8 -4.58 16.86 -4.16
CA LEU A 8 -3.43 16.01 -3.81
C LEU A 8 -3.86 14.54 -3.83
N LEU A 9 -3.14 13.71 -4.58
CA LEU A 9 -3.28 12.25 -4.55
C LEU A 9 -2.00 11.66 -3.98
N ASP A 10 -2.11 10.88 -2.91
CA ASP A 10 -0.97 10.12 -2.41
C ASP A 10 -0.74 8.91 -3.34
N SER A 11 0.35 8.92 -4.10
CA SER A 11 0.61 7.90 -5.10
C SER A 11 1.07 6.57 -4.51
N HIS A 12 1.41 6.52 -3.23
CA HIS A 12 1.98 5.32 -2.61
C HIS A 12 1.79 5.36 -1.09
N ILE A 13 0.84 4.55 -0.61
CA ILE A 13 0.74 4.25 0.82
C ILE A 13 0.75 2.75 1.08
N HIS A 14 1.04 2.41 2.33
CA HIS A 14 0.94 1.08 2.89
C HIS A 14 -0.03 1.10 4.06
N LEU A 15 -0.91 0.10 4.14
CA LEU A 15 -1.88 -0.07 5.21
C LEU A 15 -1.92 -1.54 5.60
N TRP A 16 -2.16 -1.82 6.88
CA TRP A 16 -2.38 -3.18 7.37
C TRP A 16 -3.24 -3.17 8.64
N PRO A 17 -4.15 -4.15 8.79
CA PRO A 17 -5.01 -4.28 9.95
C PRO A 17 -4.22 -4.82 11.17
N PRO A 18 -4.77 -4.77 12.40
CA PRO A 18 -4.05 -5.17 13.60
C PRO A 18 -3.57 -6.63 13.57
N GLU A 19 -4.36 -7.56 13.04
CA GLU A 19 -4.03 -8.99 12.91
C GLU A 19 -2.84 -9.26 11.98
N ALA A 20 -2.51 -8.29 11.14
CA ALA A 20 -1.41 -8.32 10.19
C ALA A 20 -0.14 -7.63 10.72
N ALA A 21 -0.18 -7.00 11.90
CA ALA A 21 0.95 -6.25 12.45
C ALA A 21 1.94 -7.18 13.19
N ASP A 22 2.39 -8.25 12.53
CA ASP A 22 3.30 -9.24 13.11
C ASP A 22 4.30 -9.83 12.11
N SER A 23 5.32 -10.49 12.66
CA SER A 23 6.41 -11.09 11.87
C SER A 23 5.98 -12.34 11.08
N ARG A 24 4.79 -12.88 11.33
CA ARG A 24 4.25 -14.01 10.55
C ARG A 24 3.66 -13.50 9.25
N SER A 25 3.04 -12.32 9.30
CA SER A 25 2.43 -11.66 8.15
C SER A 25 3.42 -10.85 7.33
N HIS A 26 4.49 -10.36 7.96
CA HIS A 26 5.55 -9.56 7.35
C HIS A 26 6.93 -9.95 7.88
N GLU A 27 7.78 -10.58 7.07
CA GLU A 27 9.12 -11.04 7.50
C GLU A 27 10.00 -9.92 8.06
N TRP A 28 9.80 -8.68 7.57
CA TRP A 28 10.54 -7.50 8.00
C TRP A 28 10.06 -6.88 9.32
N MET A 29 8.89 -7.26 9.84
CA MET A 29 8.36 -6.69 11.08
C MET A 29 9.07 -7.26 12.31
N VAL A 30 9.64 -6.35 13.11
CA VAL A 30 10.33 -6.70 14.36
C VAL A 30 9.40 -6.47 15.56
N PRO A 31 9.20 -7.45 16.45
CA PRO A 31 8.40 -7.27 17.66
C PRO A 31 8.83 -6.03 18.48
N GLY A 32 7.86 -5.20 18.87
CA GLY A 32 8.12 -3.96 19.61
C GLY A 32 8.68 -2.79 18.77
N GLY A 33 8.82 -2.97 17.45
CA GLY A 33 9.20 -1.91 16.53
C GLY A 33 8.08 -0.88 16.29
N PRO A 34 8.42 0.30 15.74
CA PRO A 34 7.45 1.38 15.51
C PRO A 34 6.35 1.04 14.50
N LEU A 35 6.63 0.10 13.58
CA LEU A 35 5.71 -0.36 12.54
C LEU A 35 4.90 -1.61 12.95
N THR A 36 5.12 -2.13 14.15
CA THR A 36 4.51 -3.37 14.64
C THR A 36 3.21 -3.07 15.39
N LYS A 37 2.32 -2.36 14.72
CA LYS A 37 0.98 -1.96 15.14
C LYS A 37 0.12 -1.72 13.90
N GLU A 38 -1.18 -1.59 14.04
CA GLU A 38 -2.08 -1.24 12.93
C GLU A 38 -1.67 0.07 12.23
N TYR A 39 -1.77 0.09 10.90
CA TYR A 39 -1.79 1.31 10.08
C TYR A 39 -2.98 1.24 9.13
N SER A 40 -4.05 1.96 9.47
CA SER A 40 -5.35 1.93 8.78
C SER A 40 -5.70 3.29 8.17
N ILE A 41 -6.79 3.38 7.40
CA ILE A 41 -7.20 4.63 6.74
C ILE A 41 -7.47 5.73 7.76
N SER A 42 -7.95 5.41 8.97
CA SER A 42 -8.15 6.42 10.01
C SER A 42 -6.84 7.12 10.38
N HIS A 43 -5.72 6.38 10.45
CA HIS A 43 -4.40 6.95 10.67
C HIS A 43 -3.95 7.82 9.49
N TYR A 44 -4.24 7.40 8.25
CA TYR A 44 -4.01 8.23 7.06
C TYR A 44 -4.82 9.53 7.10
N VAL A 45 -6.10 9.46 7.49
CA VAL A 45 -6.99 10.62 7.60
C VAL A 45 -6.51 11.58 8.68
N GLU A 46 -6.11 11.08 9.84
CA GLU A 46 -5.54 11.88 10.92
C GLU A 46 -4.25 12.57 10.48
N ALA A 47 -3.31 11.82 9.89
CA ALA A 47 -2.04 12.37 9.40
C ALA A 47 -2.24 13.38 8.26
N SER A 48 -3.30 13.22 7.47
CA SER A 48 -3.63 14.08 6.34
C SER A 48 -4.70 15.12 6.69
N ALA A 49 -5.14 15.23 7.95
CA ALA A 49 -6.23 16.12 8.37
C ALA A 49 -6.01 17.59 7.97
N PRO A 50 -4.79 18.17 8.05
CA PRO A 50 -4.55 19.53 7.57
C PRO A 50 -4.82 19.73 6.07
N TYR A 51 -4.83 18.62 5.32
CA TYR A 51 -5.10 18.56 3.89
C TYR A 51 -6.52 18.11 3.57
N PHE A 52 -7.43 17.84 4.50
CA PHE A 52 -8.83 17.64 4.12
C PHE A 52 -9.58 18.98 4.15
N SER A 53 -10.29 19.28 3.05
CA SER A 53 -11.16 20.46 3.02
C SER A 53 -12.34 20.21 3.95
N THR A 54 -12.46 21.01 5.00
CA THR A 54 -13.68 21.12 5.80
C THR A 54 -14.73 21.91 5.01
N ALA A 55 -15.18 21.37 3.88
CA ALA A 55 -16.31 21.93 3.18
C ALA A 55 -17.58 21.53 3.94
N SER A 56 -17.91 22.33 4.97
CA SER A 56 -19.24 22.54 5.54
C SER A 56 -20.13 21.29 5.73
N GLU A 57 -19.98 20.62 6.86
CA GLU A 57 -21.17 20.12 7.57
C GLU A 57 -21.35 20.99 8.82
N HIS A 58 -22.45 21.74 8.85
CA HIS A 58 -22.91 22.46 10.02
C HIS A 58 -23.15 21.47 11.17
N TYR A 59 -22.12 21.17 11.94
CA TYR A 59 -22.26 20.59 13.27
C TYR A 59 -22.48 21.74 14.25
N THR A 60 -23.73 21.96 14.65
CA THR A 60 -24.04 22.80 15.82
C THR A 60 -23.85 21.95 17.08
N PRO A 61 -22.86 22.23 17.94
CA PRO A 61 -22.78 21.57 19.24
C PRO A 61 -23.89 22.13 20.12
N SER A 62 -24.86 21.30 20.47
CA SER A 62 -25.81 21.57 21.55
C SER A 62 -25.02 21.85 22.84
N SER A 63 -25.12 23.07 23.36
CA SER A 63 -24.49 23.46 24.63
C SER A 63 -25.05 22.64 25.79
N PRO A 64 -24.21 22.01 26.63
CA PRO A 64 -24.63 21.61 27.96
C PRO A 64 -24.47 22.79 28.92
N SER A 65 -25.56 23.05 29.63
CA SER A 65 -25.72 23.98 30.74
C SER A 65 -24.54 23.99 31.72
N GLN A 66 -24.12 25.20 32.10
CA GLN A 66 -23.21 25.47 33.21
C GLN A 66 -23.80 24.98 34.53
N SER A 67 -23.02 24.21 35.29
CA SER A 67 -23.15 24.17 36.75
C SER A 67 -21.77 24.18 37.39
N SER A 68 -21.54 25.22 38.16
CA SER A 68 -20.39 25.53 39.02
C SER A 68 -20.17 24.50 40.13
N ALA A 69 -18.93 24.07 40.33
CA ALA A 69 -18.37 23.79 41.66
C ALA A 69 -16.84 23.76 41.63
N THR A 70 -16.26 24.66 42.42
CA THR A 70 -14.86 24.78 42.84
C THR A 70 -14.33 23.52 43.54
N THR A 71 -13.04 23.19 43.35
CA THR A 71 -12.06 22.92 44.44
C THR A 71 -10.66 22.72 43.86
N GLU A 72 -9.70 23.45 44.44
CA GLU A 72 -8.26 23.38 44.20
C GLU A 72 -7.66 22.02 44.59
N ARG A 73 -6.68 21.53 43.83
CA ARG A 73 -5.52 20.83 44.40
C ARG A 73 -4.33 20.81 43.46
N ARG A 74 -3.19 21.19 44.02
CA ARG A 74 -1.89 21.42 43.40
C ARG A 74 -0.98 20.26 43.79
N SER A 75 -0.42 19.51 42.83
CA SER A 75 0.91 18.88 42.98
C SER A 75 1.41 18.18 41.71
N HIS A 76 2.57 18.67 41.26
CA HIS A 76 3.68 17.96 40.59
C HIS A 76 3.44 17.28 39.23
N ALA A 77 3.72 18.04 38.16
CA ALA A 77 4.03 17.50 36.83
C ALA A 77 5.52 17.71 36.52
N SER A 78 6.19 16.62 36.16
CA SER A 78 7.55 16.55 35.64
C SER A 78 7.52 15.58 34.46
N SER A 79 7.29 16.11 33.26
CA SER A 79 7.71 15.51 31.99
C SER A 79 7.41 16.50 30.89
N SER A 80 8.47 16.92 30.21
CA SER A 80 8.45 17.80 29.04
C SER A 80 7.72 17.12 27.88
N GLU A 81 6.42 17.36 27.76
CA GLU A 81 5.70 17.26 26.49
C GLU A 81 5.94 18.57 25.73
N ASP A 82 6.81 18.50 24.73
CA ASP A 82 6.99 19.58 23.75
C ASP A 82 5.72 19.63 22.89
N SER A 83 4.74 20.35 23.41
CA SER A 83 3.45 20.56 22.77
C SER A 83 3.65 21.53 21.61
N PHE A 84 3.80 20.97 20.41
CA PHE A 84 3.79 21.70 19.16
C PHE A 84 2.46 22.45 19.00
N LYS A 85 2.41 23.70 19.47
CA LYS A 85 1.30 24.65 19.28
C LYS A 85 1.45 25.38 17.95
N GLY A 86 1.59 24.62 16.86
CA GLY A 86 1.48 25.16 15.52
C GLY A 86 0.00 25.25 15.13
N THR A 87 -0.52 26.45 14.87
CA THR A 87 -1.74 26.60 14.08
C THR A 87 -1.45 26.11 12.67
N PHE A 88 -1.94 24.92 12.32
CA PHE A 88 -1.88 24.43 10.94
C PHE A 88 -2.78 25.33 10.09
N GLU A 89 -2.17 26.15 9.23
CA GLU A 89 -2.90 26.76 8.13
C GLU A 89 -3.47 25.63 7.27
N GLN A 90 -4.80 25.67 7.06
CA GLN A 90 -5.48 24.69 6.23
C GLN A 90 -4.84 24.66 4.84
N SER A 91 -4.47 23.48 4.36
CA SER A 91 -3.75 23.36 3.11
C SER A 91 -4.60 23.90 1.96
N GLN A 92 -3.97 24.59 1.01
CA GLN A 92 -4.64 25.05 -0.20
C GLN A 92 -4.97 23.89 -1.16
N HIS A 93 -4.59 22.65 -0.84
CA HIS A 93 -4.62 21.49 -1.72
C HIS A 93 -5.20 20.27 -1.00
N PRO A 94 -6.51 19.98 -1.18
CA PRO A 94 -7.12 18.92 -0.41
C PRO A 94 -6.58 17.54 -0.81
N ALA A 95 -6.34 16.65 0.13
CA ALA A 95 -6.11 15.24 -0.09
C ALA A 95 -7.39 14.61 -0.67
N HIS A 96 -7.26 14.01 -1.85
CA HIS A 96 -8.37 13.38 -2.57
C HIS A 96 -8.40 11.86 -2.43
N GLY A 97 -7.35 11.28 -1.86
CA GLY A 97 -7.21 9.85 -1.66
C GLY A 97 -5.79 9.36 -1.89
N PHE A 98 -5.66 8.05 -2.05
CA PHE A 98 -4.38 7.37 -2.16
C PHE A 98 -4.43 6.15 -3.10
N ILE A 99 -3.25 5.75 -3.56
CA ILE A 99 -2.99 4.47 -4.20
C ILE A 99 -2.33 3.55 -3.17
N TYR A 100 -2.94 2.39 -2.96
CA TYR A 100 -2.38 1.34 -2.11
C TYR A 100 -1.33 0.54 -2.89
N ILE A 101 -0.20 0.25 -2.25
CA ILE A 101 0.80 -0.69 -2.75
C ILE A 101 0.99 -1.80 -1.71
N GLU A 102 1.09 -3.05 -2.19
CA GLU A 102 1.36 -4.24 -1.38
C GLU A 102 2.48 -4.03 -0.34
N THR A 103 2.38 -4.75 0.78
CA THR A 103 3.16 -4.46 1.99
C THR A 103 4.30 -5.44 2.26
N ASP A 104 4.73 -6.20 1.26
CA ASP A 104 5.75 -7.25 1.36
C ASP A 104 5.39 -8.30 2.42
N ARG A 105 4.35 -9.07 2.10
CA ARG A 105 3.86 -10.15 2.94
C ARG A 105 4.82 -11.35 2.92
N THR A 106 4.90 -12.06 4.04
CA THR A 106 5.68 -13.30 4.17
C THR A 106 5.41 -14.27 3.04
N ARG A 107 6.47 -14.90 2.54
CA ARG A 107 6.41 -15.76 1.35
C ARG A 107 6.08 -17.23 1.70
N PRO A 108 5.48 -17.97 0.75
CA PRO A 108 5.15 -19.38 0.93
C PRO A 108 6.28 -20.37 1.06
N ASP A 109 5.92 -21.57 1.55
CA ASP A 109 6.68 -22.82 1.45
C ASP A 109 6.39 -23.65 0.17
N PHE A 110 5.50 -23.17 -0.70
CA PHE A 110 5.17 -23.67 -2.05
C PHE A 110 4.33 -24.97 -2.12
N THR A 111 3.40 -25.16 -1.19
CA THR A 111 2.54 -26.35 -1.09
C THR A 111 1.17 -26.24 -1.77
N SER A 112 0.51 -25.07 -1.78
CA SER A 112 -0.75 -24.82 -2.54
C SER A 112 -1.04 -23.33 -2.70
N ILE A 113 -1.65 -22.84 -3.79
CA ILE A 113 -1.76 -21.37 -4.02
C ILE A 113 -2.47 -20.65 -2.85
N ALA A 114 -3.53 -21.24 -2.30
CA ALA A 114 -4.29 -20.63 -1.22
C ALA A 114 -3.54 -20.63 0.12
N SER A 115 -2.85 -21.73 0.47
CA SER A 115 -2.00 -21.78 1.66
C SER A 115 -0.74 -20.93 1.48
N ASP A 116 -0.25 -20.86 0.26
CA ASP A 116 1.03 -20.26 -0.08
C ASP A 116 0.99 -18.74 0.00
N TYR A 117 -0.10 -18.14 -0.47
CA TYR A 117 -0.24 -16.69 -0.49
C TYR A 117 -1.33 -16.22 0.47
N ILE A 118 -1.57 -16.96 1.55
CA ILE A 118 -2.64 -16.64 2.49
C ILE A 118 -2.54 -15.19 2.99
N HIS A 119 -1.33 -14.71 3.32
CA HIS A 119 -1.12 -13.34 3.78
C HIS A 119 -1.39 -12.29 2.69
N ALA A 120 -1.00 -12.56 1.43
CA ALA A 120 -1.30 -11.67 0.31
C ALA A 120 -2.79 -11.68 -0.07
N LEU A 121 -3.47 -12.82 0.10
CA LEU A 121 -4.91 -12.92 -0.12
C LEU A 121 -5.69 -12.22 1.01
N SER A 122 -5.30 -12.41 2.27
CA SER A 122 -5.90 -11.69 3.41
C SER A 122 -5.69 -10.18 3.32
N GLU A 123 -4.61 -9.73 2.70
CA GLU A 123 -4.42 -8.31 2.36
C GLU A 123 -5.50 -7.80 1.39
N LEU A 124 -5.85 -8.57 0.36
CA LEU A 124 -6.96 -8.23 -0.55
C LEU A 124 -8.33 -8.28 0.16
N GLU A 125 -8.52 -9.18 1.12
CA GLU A 125 -9.73 -9.21 1.95
C GLU A 125 -9.87 -7.92 2.77
N PHE A 126 -8.78 -7.44 3.36
CA PHE A 126 -8.75 -6.16 4.06
C PHE A 126 -9.10 -4.99 3.14
N LEU A 127 -8.46 -4.92 1.96
CA LEU A 127 -8.79 -3.88 0.97
C LEU A 127 -10.23 -3.96 0.49
N ARG A 128 -10.80 -5.17 0.40
CA ARG A 128 -12.21 -5.36 0.07
C ARG A 128 -13.13 -4.76 1.11
N ARG A 129 -12.87 -4.99 2.40
CA ARG A 129 -13.65 -4.38 3.50
C ARG A 129 -13.64 -2.85 3.40
N ILE A 130 -12.49 -2.28 3.05
CA ILE A 130 -12.35 -0.84 2.78
C ILE A 130 -13.23 -0.40 1.61
N VAL A 131 -13.10 -1.03 0.43
CA VAL A 131 -13.80 -0.61 -0.79
C VAL A 131 -15.31 -0.75 -0.64
N GLU A 132 -15.76 -1.83 -0.01
CA GLU A 132 -17.18 -2.09 0.24
C GLU A 132 -17.74 -1.25 1.40
N GLY A 133 -16.87 -0.59 2.19
CA GLY A 133 -17.25 0.24 3.34
C GLY A 133 -17.82 -0.59 4.50
N ARG A 134 -17.28 -1.79 4.73
CA ARG A 134 -17.74 -2.75 5.75
C ARG A 134 -16.59 -3.13 6.69
N PRO A 135 -16.19 -2.25 7.63
CA PRO A 135 -15.18 -2.58 8.63
C PRO A 135 -15.62 -3.77 9.50
N SER A 136 -14.66 -4.58 9.93
CA SER A 136 -14.82 -5.55 11.01
C SER A 136 -14.91 -4.84 12.37
N GLU A 137 -15.10 -5.61 13.45
CA GLU A 137 -15.06 -5.07 14.82
C GLU A 137 -13.66 -4.58 15.24
N GLU A 138 -12.60 -5.10 14.60
CA GLU A 138 -11.21 -4.76 14.88
C GLU A 138 -10.67 -3.64 13.98
N ASP A 139 -11.31 -3.40 12.83
CA ASP A 139 -10.91 -2.38 11.87
C ASP A 139 -11.23 -0.97 12.42
N THR A 140 -10.24 -0.08 12.40
CA THR A 140 -10.46 1.32 12.86
C THR A 140 -11.01 2.27 11.80
N PHE A 141 -11.14 1.84 10.53
CA PHE A 141 -11.64 2.71 9.46
C PHE A 141 -13.17 2.82 9.44
N LEU A 142 -13.68 3.97 9.00
CA LEU A 142 -15.11 4.25 8.91
C LEU A 142 -15.65 3.92 7.51
N PRO A 143 -16.94 3.52 7.36
CA PRO A 143 -17.53 3.19 6.07
C PRO A 143 -17.35 4.24 4.97
N HIS A 144 -17.34 5.54 5.32
CA HIS A 144 -17.20 6.63 4.35
C HIS A 144 -15.75 6.80 3.84
N HIS A 145 -14.75 6.24 4.54
CA HIS A 145 -13.36 6.24 4.09
C HIS A 145 -13.16 5.46 2.78
N ARG A 146 -14.13 4.61 2.38
CA ARG A 146 -14.11 3.86 1.11
C ARG A 146 -13.79 4.71 -0.12
N LYS A 147 -14.11 6.00 -0.09
CA LYS A 147 -13.87 6.92 -1.22
C LYS A 147 -12.42 7.33 -1.36
N LEU A 148 -11.57 7.10 -0.36
CA LEU A 148 -10.17 7.53 -0.36
C LEU A 148 -9.25 6.58 -1.12
N LEU A 149 -9.55 5.29 -1.18
CA LEU A 149 -8.77 4.34 -1.98
C LEU A 149 -9.09 4.52 -3.48
N LYS A 150 -8.09 4.92 -4.26
CA LYS A 150 -8.25 5.24 -5.70
C LYS A 150 -7.67 4.19 -6.65
N GLY A 151 -6.80 3.33 -6.15
CA GLY A 151 -6.17 2.28 -6.94
C GLY A 151 -5.33 1.35 -6.07
N ILE A 152 -5.10 0.15 -6.57
CA ILE A 152 -4.39 -0.92 -5.87
C ILE A 152 -3.28 -1.45 -6.80
N VAL A 153 -2.07 -1.52 -6.27
CA VAL A 153 -0.95 -2.30 -6.80
C VAL A 153 -0.74 -3.50 -5.87
N ALA A 154 -1.22 -4.67 -6.28
CA ALA A 154 -1.25 -5.87 -5.42
C ALA A 154 0.03 -6.71 -5.55
N PHE A 155 0.22 -7.67 -4.64
CA PHE A 155 1.27 -8.67 -4.79
C PHE A 155 0.96 -9.65 -5.94
N ALA A 156 1.99 -10.09 -6.66
CA ALA A 156 1.91 -11.22 -7.58
C ALA A 156 3.12 -12.17 -7.47
N PRO A 157 2.92 -13.50 -7.55
CA PRO A 157 4.00 -14.48 -7.49
C PRO A 157 4.71 -14.62 -8.85
N MET A 158 5.58 -13.66 -9.15
CA MET A 158 6.16 -13.51 -10.49
C MET A 158 7.10 -14.66 -10.91
N ILE A 159 7.74 -15.33 -9.96
CA ILE A 159 8.67 -16.44 -10.23
C ILE A 159 7.91 -17.71 -10.68
N GLU A 160 6.63 -17.83 -10.31
CA GLU A 160 5.80 -19.02 -10.56
C GLU A 160 4.78 -18.77 -11.66
N TRP A 161 5.23 -18.35 -12.84
CA TRP A 161 4.36 -17.93 -13.95
C TRP A 161 3.28 -18.94 -14.35
N LYS A 162 3.55 -20.25 -14.20
CA LYS A 162 2.57 -21.32 -14.46
C LYS A 162 1.39 -21.27 -13.49
N ARG A 163 1.63 -20.77 -12.27
CA ARG A 163 0.62 -20.59 -11.21
C ARG A 163 0.05 -19.17 -11.19
N LEU A 164 0.69 -18.20 -11.85
CA LEU A 164 0.25 -16.80 -11.86
C LEU A 164 -1.20 -16.64 -12.32
N ASP A 165 -1.62 -17.28 -13.42
CA ASP A 165 -3.02 -17.15 -13.88
C ASP A 165 -4.03 -17.71 -12.84
N ALA A 166 -3.69 -18.81 -12.18
CA ALA A 166 -4.50 -19.40 -11.12
C ALA A 166 -4.51 -18.52 -9.85
N TYR A 167 -3.37 -17.93 -9.50
CA TYR A 167 -3.29 -16.93 -8.42
C TYR A 167 -4.16 -15.71 -8.73
N LEU A 168 -4.05 -15.13 -9.93
CA LEU A 168 -4.83 -13.95 -10.32
C LEU A 168 -6.34 -14.21 -10.23
N LYS A 169 -6.80 -15.40 -10.65
CA LYS A 169 -8.20 -15.81 -10.50
C LYS A 169 -8.63 -15.87 -9.04
N LYS A 170 -7.79 -16.43 -8.15
CA LYS A 170 -8.10 -16.48 -6.72
C LYS A 170 -8.07 -15.10 -6.08
N ALA A 171 -7.10 -14.26 -6.44
CA ALA A 171 -6.99 -12.88 -5.99
C ALA A 171 -8.22 -12.06 -6.38
N GLU A 172 -8.71 -12.22 -7.62
CA GLU A 172 -9.94 -11.59 -8.10
C GLU A 172 -11.18 -12.04 -7.33
N GLU A 173 -11.31 -13.35 -7.08
CA GLU A 173 -12.40 -13.92 -6.28
C GLU A 173 -12.42 -13.34 -4.85
N VAL A 174 -11.25 -13.30 -4.21
CA VAL A 174 -11.07 -12.81 -2.84
C VAL A 174 -11.37 -11.31 -2.75
N ALA A 175 -10.79 -10.52 -3.65
CA ALA A 175 -10.98 -9.07 -3.72
C ALA A 175 -12.45 -8.70 -4.02
N GLY A 176 -13.14 -9.53 -4.81
CA GLY A 176 -14.49 -9.21 -5.30
C GLY A 176 -14.47 -8.11 -6.37
N ALA A 177 -15.57 -7.99 -7.12
CA ALA A 177 -15.63 -7.17 -8.33
C ALA A 177 -15.33 -5.68 -8.10
N GLU A 178 -15.85 -5.07 -7.03
CA GLU A 178 -15.63 -3.64 -6.73
C GLU A 178 -14.16 -3.35 -6.42
N THR A 179 -13.52 -4.18 -5.60
CA THR A 179 -12.11 -4.03 -5.21
C THR A 179 -11.18 -4.35 -6.36
N TRP A 180 -11.46 -5.43 -7.09
CA TRP A 180 -10.67 -5.83 -8.25
C TRP A 180 -10.71 -4.77 -9.36
N ALA A 181 -11.84 -4.07 -9.51
CA ALA A 181 -11.95 -2.93 -10.43
C ALA A 181 -11.01 -1.75 -10.06
N LEU A 182 -10.43 -1.70 -8.85
CA LEU A 182 -9.39 -0.76 -8.47
C LEU A 182 -7.97 -1.30 -8.64
N VAL A 183 -7.79 -2.59 -8.90
CA VAL A 183 -6.47 -3.18 -9.19
C VAL A 183 -5.99 -2.66 -10.54
N ARG A 184 -4.82 -2.02 -10.54
CA ARG A 184 -4.20 -1.43 -11.74
C ARG A 184 -2.87 -2.07 -12.10
N GLY A 185 -2.24 -2.75 -11.15
CA GLY A 185 -1.00 -3.44 -11.39
C GLY A 185 -0.60 -4.34 -10.25
N PHE A 186 0.60 -4.89 -10.40
CA PHE A 186 1.21 -5.75 -9.40
C PHE A 186 2.63 -5.32 -9.11
N ARG A 187 3.14 -5.66 -7.93
CA ARG A 187 4.51 -5.39 -7.52
C ARG A 187 5.22 -6.65 -7.10
N PHE A 188 6.53 -6.66 -7.33
CA PHE A 188 7.45 -7.67 -6.84
C PHE A 188 8.79 -6.99 -6.50
N LEU A 189 9.28 -7.20 -5.27
CA LEU A 189 10.46 -6.50 -4.77
C LEU A 189 11.76 -7.18 -5.21
N LEU A 190 12.38 -6.66 -6.27
CA LEU A 190 13.75 -7.06 -6.68
C LEU A 190 14.82 -6.59 -5.68
N GLN A 191 14.54 -5.52 -4.94
CA GLN A 191 15.47 -4.90 -3.98
C GLN A 191 15.90 -5.80 -2.81
N GLU A 192 15.14 -6.86 -2.51
CA GLU A 192 15.43 -7.78 -1.41
C GLU A 192 16.32 -8.94 -1.83
N MET A 193 16.55 -9.07 -3.13
CA MET A 193 17.40 -10.11 -3.70
C MET A 193 18.86 -9.69 -3.56
N ASN A 194 19.42 -9.92 -2.36
CA ASN A 194 20.77 -9.53 -1.96
C ASN A 194 21.82 -10.64 -2.16
N SER A 195 21.46 -11.76 -2.80
CA SER A 195 22.34 -12.90 -3.09
C SER A 195 22.99 -12.78 -4.48
N ASP A 196 23.78 -13.78 -4.87
CA ASP A 196 24.56 -13.81 -6.13
C ASP A 196 23.75 -13.33 -7.35
N HIS A 197 24.12 -12.16 -7.89
CA HIS A 197 23.39 -11.45 -8.93
C HIS A 197 23.22 -12.29 -10.21
N GLU A 198 24.19 -13.15 -10.54
CA GLU A 198 24.10 -14.04 -11.70
C GLU A 198 23.11 -15.19 -11.46
N MET A 199 23.04 -15.69 -10.23
CA MET A 199 22.05 -16.69 -9.84
C MET A 199 20.64 -16.11 -9.86
N ILE A 200 20.45 -14.88 -9.35
CA ILE A 200 19.17 -14.16 -9.39
C ILE A 200 18.77 -13.87 -10.84
N ARG A 201 19.67 -13.31 -11.66
CA ARG A 201 19.43 -13.11 -13.09
C ARG A 201 19.03 -14.41 -13.77
N SER A 202 19.71 -15.51 -13.45
CA SER A 202 19.43 -16.82 -14.02
C SER A 202 18.06 -17.37 -13.62
N ALA A 203 17.69 -17.23 -12.34
CA ALA A 203 16.40 -17.68 -11.80
C ALA A 203 15.23 -16.83 -12.29
N LEU A 204 15.46 -15.54 -12.58
CA LEU A 204 14.49 -14.59 -13.09
C LEU A 204 14.38 -14.58 -14.63
N ARG A 205 14.93 -15.58 -15.36
CA ARG A 205 14.76 -15.69 -16.83
C ARG A 205 13.33 -16.11 -17.20
N ASP A 206 13.13 -16.66 -18.39
CA ASP A 206 11.87 -16.94 -19.13
C ASP A 206 10.56 -17.07 -18.34
N ALA A 207 10.58 -17.72 -17.18
CA ALA A 207 9.48 -17.73 -16.23
C ALA A 207 8.98 -16.31 -15.86
N PHE A 208 9.87 -15.44 -15.40
CA PHE A 208 9.52 -14.09 -14.97
C PHE A 208 9.04 -13.23 -16.14
N TRP A 209 9.67 -13.37 -17.32
CA TRP A 209 9.24 -12.69 -18.56
C TRP A 209 7.83 -13.11 -18.96
N GLY A 210 7.53 -14.42 -18.90
CA GLY A 210 6.20 -14.96 -19.16
C GLY A 210 5.14 -14.38 -18.22
N SER A 211 5.48 -14.23 -16.93
CA SER A 211 4.61 -13.55 -15.96
C SER A 211 4.31 -12.11 -16.36
N LEU A 212 5.34 -11.33 -16.71
CA LEU A 212 5.17 -9.94 -17.12
C LEU A 212 4.33 -9.81 -18.38
N GLN A 213 4.60 -10.63 -19.40
CA GLN A 213 3.82 -10.66 -20.63
C GLN A 213 2.35 -11.00 -20.38
N LEU A 214 2.08 -11.95 -19.46
CA LEU A 214 0.71 -12.27 -19.05
C LEU A 214 0.00 -11.07 -18.40
N LEU A 215 0.68 -10.34 -17.52
CA LEU A 215 0.13 -9.13 -16.90
C LEU A 215 -0.17 -8.05 -17.95
N GLY A 216 0.76 -7.80 -18.87
CA GLY A 216 0.57 -6.83 -19.96
C GLY A 216 -0.59 -7.19 -20.87
N LYS A 217 -0.73 -8.47 -21.25
CA LYS A 217 -1.86 -8.97 -22.03
C LYS A 217 -3.20 -8.78 -21.33
N LYS A 218 -3.23 -8.84 -19.99
CA LYS A 218 -4.41 -8.58 -19.15
C LYS A 218 -4.62 -7.08 -18.85
N GLY A 219 -3.74 -6.19 -19.31
CA GLY A 219 -3.86 -4.74 -19.14
C GLY A 219 -3.35 -4.20 -17.79
N TYR A 220 -2.57 -4.99 -17.06
CA TYR A 220 -2.02 -4.57 -15.77
C TYR A 220 -0.63 -3.93 -15.92
N SER A 221 -0.35 -2.95 -15.05
CA SER A 221 1.01 -2.43 -14.86
C SER A 221 1.82 -3.33 -13.94
N PHE A 222 3.13 -3.13 -13.95
CA PHE A 222 4.07 -3.79 -13.05
C PHE A 222 4.96 -2.76 -12.37
N ASP A 223 4.91 -2.69 -11.04
CA ASP A 223 5.76 -1.84 -10.22
C ASP A 223 7.07 -2.57 -9.89
N VAL A 224 8.18 -1.90 -10.20
CA VAL A 224 9.53 -2.40 -10.05
C VAL A 224 10.24 -1.54 -9.02
N GLY A 225 10.52 -2.13 -7.86
CA GLY A 225 11.37 -1.54 -6.84
C GLY A 225 12.85 -1.77 -7.14
N VAL A 226 13.60 -0.68 -7.29
CA VAL A 226 15.07 -0.70 -7.44
C VAL A 226 15.75 0.11 -6.35
N ASP A 227 16.93 -0.33 -5.91
CA ASP A 227 17.81 0.35 -4.96
C ASP A 227 19.24 0.43 -5.50
N ALA A 228 19.43 1.33 -6.48
CA ALA A 228 20.75 1.60 -7.04
C ALA A 228 21.76 2.15 -6.03
N LYS A 229 21.29 2.68 -4.88
CA LYS A 229 22.16 3.27 -3.86
C LYS A 229 22.85 2.20 -3.02
N ARG A 230 22.12 1.16 -2.61
CA ARG A 230 22.66 0.08 -1.76
C ARG A 230 23.08 -1.15 -2.55
N ALA A 231 22.25 -1.59 -3.49
CA ALA A 231 22.52 -2.79 -4.28
C ALA A 231 23.41 -2.50 -5.50
N GLY A 232 23.48 -1.25 -5.94
CA GLY A 232 24.29 -0.81 -7.09
C GLY A 232 23.50 -0.73 -8.40
N VAL A 233 24.15 -0.22 -9.45
CA VAL A 233 23.52 0.10 -10.74
C VAL A 233 22.93 -1.11 -11.47
N TRP A 234 23.40 -2.32 -11.15
CA TRP A 234 22.98 -3.55 -11.84
C TRP A 234 21.48 -3.81 -11.75
N GLN A 235 20.77 -3.35 -10.70
CA GLN A 235 19.31 -3.48 -10.62
C GLN A 235 18.59 -2.63 -11.67
N VAL A 236 19.15 -1.46 -12.00
CA VAL A 236 18.64 -0.61 -13.07
C VAL A 236 18.94 -1.23 -14.43
N GLU A 237 20.15 -1.77 -14.61
CA GLU A 237 20.52 -2.48 -15.84
C GLU A 237 19.64 -3.72 -16.06
N PHE A 238 19.39 -4.49 -15.00
CA PHE A 238 18.49 -5.65 -15.04
C PHE A 238 17.05 -5.24 -15.31
N ALA A 239 16.58 -4.12 -14.74
CA ALA A 239 15.27 -3.56 -15.06
C ALA A 239 15.13 -3.20 -16.55
N VAL A 240 16.19 -2.65 -17.17
CA VAL A 240 16.20 -2.37 -18.62
C VAL A 240 16.14 -3.67 -19.42
N GLU A 241 16.98 -4.65 -19.09
CA GLU A 241 16.96 -5.97 -19.74
C GLU A 241 15.58 -6.62 -19.66
N MET A 242 14.96 -6.61 -18.47
CA MET A 242 13.62 -7.11 -18.24
C MET A 242 12.59 -6.47 -19.17
N VAL A 243 12.62 -5.15 -19.33
CA VAL A 243 11.70 -4.42 -20.22
C VAL A 243 11.89 -4.86 -21.67
N GLU A 244 13.14 -4.89 -22.13
CA GLU A 244 13.48 -5.27 -23.51
C GLU A 244 13.04 -6.70 -23.83
N LYS A 245 13.32 -7.65 -22.92
CA LYS A 245 12.93 -9.06 -23.07
C LYS A 245 11.43 -9.25 -23.00
N THR A 246 10.76 -8.58 -22.06
CA THR A 246 9.29 -8.68 -21.92
C THR A 246 8.59 -8.20 -23.18
N TRP A 247 9.08 -7.13 -23.83
CA TRP A 247 8.46 -6.56 -25.01
C TRP A 247 8.86 -7.21 -26.34
N GLN A 248 9.84 -8.11 -26.33
CA GLN A 248 10.32 -8.79 -27.53
C GLN A 248 9.19 -9.62 -28.17
N GLY A 249 8.81 -9.28 -29.40
CA GLY A 249 7.72 -9.96 -30.11
C GLY A 249 6.30 -9.63 -29.62
N VAL A 250 6.14 -8.72 -28.65
CA VAL A 250 4.83 -8.37 -28.07
C VAL A 250 4.24 -7.11 -28.72
N PRO A 251 2.98 -7.17 -29.21
CA PRO A 251 2.28 -6.00 -29.76
C PRO A 251 2.19 -4.85 -28.74
N ARG A 252 2.32 -3.60 -29.19
CA ARG A 252 2.37 -2.41 -28.30
C ARG A 252 1.22 -2.33 -27.29
N ARG A 253 0.01 -2.77 -27.66
CA ARG A 253 -1.19 -2.75 -26.80
C ARG A 253 -1.19 -3.81 -25.68
N GLU A 254 -0.36 -4.84 -25.83
CA GLU A 254 -0.22 -5.98 -24.90
C GLU A 254 1.06 -5.87 -24.07
N ARG A 255 1.86 -4.81 -24.31
CA ARG A 255 3.09 -4.56 -23.56
C ARG A 255 2.75 -4.13 -22.14
N THR A 256 3.38 -4.80 -21.19
CA THR A 256 3.33 -4.44 -19.77
C THR A 256 3.83 -3.02 -19.58
N ALA A 257 3.04 -2.20 -18.88
CA ALA A 257 3.47 -0.88 -18.44
C ALA A 257 4.30 -1.02 -17.16
N PHE A 258 5.54 -0.56 -17.19
CA PHE A 258 6.43 -0.61 -16.03
C PHE A 258 6.42 0.71 -15.28
N ILE A 259 6.27 0.64 -13.96
CA ILE A 259 6.38 1.77 -13.03
C ILE A 259 7.67 1.56 -12.25
N PHE A 260 8.57 2.53 -12.27
CA PHE A 260 9.85 2.45 -11.56
C PHE A 260 9.78 3.27 -10.28
N GLY A 261 9.69 2.59 -9.15
CA GLY A 261 9.74 3.19 -7.83
C GLY A 261 11.17 3.32 -7.33
N LYS A 262 11.53 4.50 -6.81
CA LYS A 262 12.76 4.65 -6.03
C LYS A 262 12.50 4.11 -4.63
N SER A 263 13.17 3.01 -4.26
CA SER A 263 13.13 2.57 -2.87
C SER A 263 13.89 3.59 -2.00
N ARG A 264 13.18 4.23 -1.06
CA ARG A 264 13.80 4.97 0.04
C ARG A 264 13.58 4.12 1.29
N CYS A 265 14.63 3.48 1.80
CA CYS A 265 14.56 2.98 3.17
C CYS A 265 14.74 4.13 4.17
N ALA A 266 13.96 4.06 5.24
CA ALA A 266 14.17 4.76 6.50
C ALA A 266 15.56 4.44 7.09
#